data_AF-A0A3N9WGM9-F1
#
_entry.id   AF-A0A3N9WGM9-F1
#
_cell.length_a   1.000
_cell.length_b   1.000
_cell.length_c   1.000
_cell.angle_alpha   90.00
_cell.angle_beta   90.00
_cell.angle_gamma   90.00
#
_symmetry.space_group_name_H-M   'P 1'
#
loop_
_entity.id
_entity.type
_entity.pdbx_description
1 polymer ?
#
loop_
_entity_poly.entity_id
_entity_poly.type
_entity_poly.pdbx_seq_one_letter_code
_entity_poly.pdbx_strand_id
1 'polypeptide(L)'
;MTDPIMVTAATTLVAWATTELAQSGRAAVSSLIGFLRTRFQHESASRAAVEEALQQRSPEAVGRLAELLDSESRRDVAFGAELRARWSQIEATVAEGAGGVANSISGDVHGPVVQARDVHGGINLGGRPSRH
;
A
#
# COMPACT_ATOMS: atom_id res chain seq x y z
N MET A 1 -5.36 7.29 22.68
CA MET A 1 -4.46 8.07 21.82
C MET A 1 -4.26 7.28 20.55
N THR A 2 -4.61 7.88 19.42
CA THR A 2 -4.45 7.31 18.08
C THR A 2 -2.97 7.14 17.78
N ASP A 3 -2.60 5.97 17.23
CA ASP A 3 -1.22 5.69 16.89
C ASP A 3 -0.71 6.71 15.83
N PRO A 4 0.41 7.41 16.07
CA PRO A 4 0.96 8.39 15.12
C PRO A 4 1.26 7.79 13.74
N ILE A 5 1.58 6.50 13.67
CA ILE A 5 1.76 5.77 12.40
C ILE A 5 0.44 5.70 11.65
N MET A 6 -0.68 5.45 12.34
CA MET A 6 -2.00 5.35 11.70
C MET A 6 -2.52 6.70 11.23
N VAL A 7 -2.20 7.80 11.95
CA VAL A 7 -2.47 9.16 11.48
C VAL A 7 -1.69 9.47 10.21
N THR A 8 -0.41 9.07 10.17
CA THR A 8 0.43 9.23 8.97
C THR A 8 -0.14 8.43 7.80
N ALA A 9 -0.53 7.18 8.03
CA ALA A 9 -1.15 6.34 7.00
C ALA A 9 -2.47 6.96 6.48
N ALA A 10 -3.38 7.37 7.37
CA ALA A 10 -4.63 8.02 6.95
C ALA A 10 -4.36 9.30 6.13
N THR A 11 -3.39 10.12 6.56
CA THR A 11 -2.98 11.34 5.85
C THR A 11 -2.44 11.01 4.45
N THR A 12 -1.54 10.05 4.33
CA THR A 12 -0.94 9.64 3.06
C THR A 12 -1.98 9.06 2.11
N LEU A 13 -2.94 8.28 2.61
CA LEU A 13 -4.03 7.75 1.79
C LEU A 13 -4.86 8.88 1.19
N VAL A 14 -5.22 9.87 2.00
CA VAL A 14 -5.96 11.06 1.54
C VAL A 14 -5.13 11.86 0.53
N ALA A 15 -3.82 12.00 0.75
CA ALA A 15 -2.92 12.65 -0.20
C ALA A 15 -2.87 11.91 -1.55
N TRP A 16 -2.71 10.59 -1.55
CA TRP A 16 -2.73 9.76 -2.76
C TRP A 16 -4.06 9.83 -3.51
N ALA A 17 -5.19 9.90 -2.79
CA ALA A 17 -6.51 10.02 -3.40
C ALA A 17 -6.75 11.34 -4.14
N THR A 18 -5.90 12.35 -3.90
CA THR A 18 -6.05 13.71 -4.47
C THR A 18 -4.92 14.12 -5.40
N THR A 19 -3.82 13.36 -5.38
CA THR A 19 -2.65 13.63 -6.21
C THR A 19 -2.82 12.97 -7.57
N GLU A 20 -2.36 13.62 -8.64
CA GLU A 20 -2.27 12.98 -9.95
C GLU A 20 -1.16 11.92 -9.94
N LEU A 21 -1.58 10.66 -9.99
CA LEU A 21 -0.71 9.50 -10.05
C LEU A 21 -0.66 8.93 -11.47
N ALA A 22 0.42 8.20 -11.77
CA ALA A 22 0.44 7.29 -12.90
C ALA A 22 -0.73 6.29 -12.81
N GLN A 23 -1.15 5.74 -13.95
CA GLN A 23 -2.34 4.89 -14.01
C GLN A 23 -2.28 3.68 -13.07
N SER A 24 -1.10 3.07 -12.94
CA SER A 24 -0.85 1.97 -12.00
C SER A 24 -1.04 2.40 -10.54
N GLY A 25 -0.51 3.55 -10.14
CA GLY A 25 -0.68 4.12 -8.80
C GLY A 25 -2.15 4.46 -8.50
N ARG A 26 -2.86 5.08 -9.46
CA ARG A 26 -4.29 5.40 -9.32
C ARG A 26 -5.13 4.13 -9.14
N ALA A 27 -4.83 3.06 -9.89
CA ALA A 27 -5.50 1.78 -9.77
C ALA A 27 -5.25 1.12 -8.41
N ALA A 28 -4.00 1.15 -7.92
CA ALA A 28 -3.63 0.58 -6.62
C ALA A 28 -4.32 1.32 -5.47
N VAL A 29 -4.31 2.66 -5.47
CA VAL A 29 -5.01 3.49 -4.48
C VAL A 29 -6.52 3.24 -4.52
N SER A 30 -7.12 3.16 -5.72
CA SER A 30 -8.54 2.83 -5.89
C SER A 30 -8.89 1.45 -5.34
N SER A 31 -8.01 0.46 -5.51
CA SER A 31 -8.18 -0.88 -4.93
C SER A 31 -8.17 -0.85 -3.40
N LEU A 32 -7.26 -0.10 -2.79
CA LEU A 32 -7.22 0.06 -1.33
C LEU A 32 -8.47 0.77 -0.79
N ILE A 33 -8.92 1.84 -1.45
CA ILE A 33 -10.18 2.51 -1.07
C ILE A 33 -11.34 1.52 -1.23
N GLY A 34 -11.40 0.75 -2.32
CA GLY A 34 -12.40 -0.30 -2.53
C GLY A 34 -12.40 -1.37 -1.43
N PHE A 35 -11.22 -1.77 -0.97
CA PHE A 35 -11.04 -2.69 0.15
C PHE A 35 -11.63 -2.13 1.45
N LEU A 36 -11.27 -0.89 1.84
CA LEU A 36 -11.83 -0.24 3.03
C LEU A 36 -13.34 -0.12 2.95
N ARG A 37 -13.84 0.30 1.79
CA ARG A 37 -15.26 0.43 1.48
C ARG A 37 -16.01 -0.89 1.66
N THR A 38 -15.44 -1.98 1.17
CA THR A 38 -16.00 -3.34 1.31
C THR A 38 -15.96 -3.81 2.75
N ARG A 39 -14.84 -3.58 3.45
CA ARG A 39 -14.68 -3.98 4.85
C ARG A 39 -15.73 -3.36 5.76
N PHE A 40 -16.08 -2.09 5.54
CA PHE A 40 -17.04 -1.35 6.34
C PHE A 40 -18.43 -1.27 5.71
N GLN A 41 -18.76 -2.12 4.73
CA GLN A 41 -20.05 -2.01 4.01
C GLN A 41 -21.29 -2.18 4.91
N HIS A 42 -21.16 -2.92 6.01
CA HIS A 42 -22.25 -3.17 6.97
C HIS A 42 -22.21 -2.23 8.19
N GLU A 43 -21.22 -1.33 8.25
CA GLU A 43 -21.03 -0.40 9.36
C GLU A 43 -21.08 1.05 8.84
N SER A 44 -22.29 1.62 8.84
CA SER A 44 -22.55 2.94 8.25
C SER A 44 -21.66 4.05 8.80
N ALA A 45 -21.41 4.08 10.11
CA ALA A 45 -20.55 5.07 10.75
C ALA A 45 -19.08 4.93 10.31
N SER A 46 -18.56 3.70 10.31
CA SER A 46 -17.20 3.37 9.86
C SER A 46 -17.02 3.71 8.37
N ARG A 47 -18.02 3.39 7.55
CA ARG A 47 -18.04 3.75 6.14
C ARG A 47 -18.05 5.26 5.92
N ALA A 48 -18.86 5.99 6.68
CA ALA A 48 -18.92 7.45 6.61
C ALA A 48 -17.57 8.09 6.94
N ALA A 49 -16.85 7.58 7.95
CA ALA A 49 -15.52 8.09 8.29
C ALA A 49 -14.51 7.95 7.13
N VAL A 50 -14.58 6.84 6.38
CA VAL A 50 -13.75 6.67 5.17
C VAL A 50 -14.10 7.71 4.11
N GLU A 51 -15.39 7.87 3.78
CA GLU A 51 -15.80 8.82 2.74
C GLU A 51 -15.52 10.27 3.15
N GLU A 52 -15.72 10.60 4.43
CA GLU A 52 -15.50 11.92 4.98
C GLU A 52 -14.03 12.34 4.93
N ALA A 53 -13.12 11.43 5.26
CA ALA A 53 -11.68 11.68 5.13
C ALA A 53 -11.28 11.96 3.68
N LEU A 54 -11.86 11.25 2.72
CA LEU A 54 -11.59 11.43 1.29
C LEU A 54 -12.20 12.74 0.72
N GLN A 55 -13.37 13.14 1.21
CA GLN A 55 -14.11 14.31 0.74
C GLN A 55 -13.70 15.61 1.42
N GLN A 56 -13.76 15.66 2.76
CA GLN A 56 -13.51 16.87 3.54
C GLN A 56 -12.02 17.10 3.77
N ARG A 57 -11.25 16.02 3.97
CA ARG A 57 -9.79 16.05 4.16
C ARG A 57 -9.36 16.96 5.31
N SER A 58 -10.23 17.18 6.29
CA SER A 58 -9.90 17.95 7.48
C SER A 58 -9.05 17.10 8.43
N PRO A 59 -8.23 17.73 9.29
CA PRO A 59 -7.45 17.00 10.30
C PRO A 59 -8.33 16.10 11.18
N GLU A 60 -9.55 16.53 11.50
CA GLU A 60 -10.51 15.78 12.30
C GLU A 60 -11.04 14.55 11.55
N ALA A 61 -11.30 14.67 10.25
CA ALA A 61 -11.74 13.55 9.41
C ALA A 61 -10.60 12.52 9.24
N VAL A 62 -9.38 12.98 9.03
CA VAL A 62 -8.18 12.12 8.96
C VAL A 62 -7.92 11.41 10.28
N GLY A 63 -8.06 12.12 11.41
CA GLY A 63 -7.93 11.53 12.75
C GLY A 63 -8.95 10.42 13.01
N ARG A 64 -10.22 10.62 12.63
CA ARG A 64 -11.25 9.59 12.74
C ARG A 64 -10.99 8.37 11.86
N LEU A 65 -10.49 8.58 10.63
CA LEU A 65 -10.06 7.47 9.78
C LEU A 65 -8.90 6.69 10.42
N ALA A 66 -7.90 7.39 10.98
CA ALA A 66 -6.78 6.75 11.65
C ALA A 66 -7.21 5.90 12.86
N GLU A 67 -8.12 6.42 13.68
CA GLU A 67 -8.71 5.69 14.81
C GLU A 67 -9.48 4.45 14.35
N LEU A 68 -10.27 4.59 13.29
CA LEU A 68 -11.01 3.48 12.71
C LEU A 68 -10.06 2.36 12.26
N LEU A 69 -9.02 2.71 11.49
CA LEU A 69 -8.04 1.74 10.98
C LEU A 69 -7.26 1.06 12.12
N ASP A 70 -6.88 1.82 13.16
CA ASP A 70 -6.18 1.27 14.34
C ASP A 70 -7.07 0.30 15.11
N SER A 71 -8.31 0.71 15.40
CA SER A 71 -9.25 -0.14 16.14
C SER A 71 -9.56 -1.43 15.39
N GLU A 72 -9.74 -1.34 14.07
CA GLU A 72 -10.05 -2.51 13.25
C GLU A 72 -8.84 -3.42 13.09
N SER A 73 -7.63 -2.87 12.97
CA SER A 73 -6.40 -3.67 12.91
C SER A 73 -6.11 -4.44 14.20
N ARG A 74 -6.58 -3.93 15.35
CA ARG A 74 -6.50 -4.62 16.65
C ARG A 74 -7.60 -5.66 16.82
N ARG A 75 -8.79 -5.39 16.30
CA ARG A 75 -9.95 -6.29 16.34
C ARG A 75 -9.77 -7.48 15.38
N ASP A 76 -9.21 -7.22 14.20
CA ASP A 76 -9.04 -8.16 13.10
C ASP A 76 -7.60 -8.09 12.59
N VAL A 77 -6.78 -9.04 13.06
CA VAL A 77 -5.36 -9.13 12.70
C VAL A 77 -5.17 -9.38 11.20
N ALA A 78 -6.11 -10.09 10.55
CA ALA A 78 -6.04 -10.35 9.11
C ALA A 78 -6.29 -9.07 8.30
N PHE A 79 -7.26 -8.25 8.73
CA PHE A 79 -7.45 -6.91 8.16
C PHE A 79 -6.18 -6.07 8.26
N GLY A 80 -5.55 -6.02 9.43
CA GLY A 80 -4.32 -5.26 9.63
C GLY A 80 -3.16 -5.76 8.76
N ALA A 81 -3.04 -7.07 8.56
CA ALA A 81 -2.03 -7.66 7.67
C ALA A 81 -2.28 -7.31 6.20
N GLU A 82 -3.52 -7.45 5.73
CA GLU A 82 -3.94 -7.14 4.36
C GLU A 82 -3.77 -5.64 4.05
N LEU A 83 -4.15 -4.77 5.00
CA LEU A 83 -3.97 -3.33 4.90
C LEU A 83 -2.48 -2.98 4.68
N ARG A 84 -1.58 -3.55 5.48
CA ARG A 84 -0.12 -3.33 5.35
C ARG A 84 0.42 -3.87 4.04
N ALA A 85 -0.01 -5.06 3.61
CA ALA A 85 0.44 -5.66 2.35
C ALA A 85 0.07 -4.78 1.14
N ARG A 86 -1.19 -4.32 1.07
CA ARG A 86 -1.65 -3.39 0.03
C ARG A 86 -0.92 -2.06 0.08
N TRP A 87 -0.64 -1.56 1.29
CA TRP A 87 0.11 -0.33 1.49
C TRP A 87 1.50 -0.41 0.86
N SER A 88 2.28 -1.43 1.18
CA SER A 88 3.62 -1.64 0.63
C SER A 88 3.61 -1.77 -0.90
N GLN A 89 2.58 -2.40 -1.46
CA GLN A 89 2.42 -2.49 -2.92
C GLN A 89 2.15 -1.11 -3.56
N ILE A 90 1.33 -0.27 -2.93
CA ILE A 90 1.06 1.09 -3.42
C ILE A 90 2.33 1.93 -3.36
N GLU A 91 3.10 1.87 -2.27
CA GLU A 91 4.34 2.62 -2.14
C GLU A 91 5.34 2.28 -3.26
N ALA A 92 5.51 0.98 -3.56
CA ALA A 92 6.33 0.54 -4.68
C ALA A 92 5.81 1.08 -6.02
N THR A 93 4.50 0.97 -6.26
CA THR A 93 3.87 1.40 -7.52
C THR A 93 3.95 2.92 -7.74
N VAL A 94 3.77 3.70 -6.67
CA VAL A 94 3.85 5.17 -6.72
C VAL A 94 5.30 5.62 -6.94
N ALA A 95 6.28 4.94 -6.32
CA ALA A 95 7.70 5.23 -6.53
C ALA A 95 8.16 4.92 -7.97
N GLU A 96 7.69 3.81 -8.55
CA GLU A 96 7.95 3.46 -9.96
C GLU A 96 7.43 4.53 -10.93
N GLY A 97 6.20 5.00 -10.72
CA GLY A 97 5.56 6.01 -11.57
C GLY A 97 6.24 7.38 -11.54
N ALA A 98 7.02 7.69 -10.50
CA ALA A 98 7.76 8.94 -10.35
C ALA A 98 9.13 8.95 -11.08
N GLY A 99 9.46 7.87 -11.81
CA GLY A 99 10.74 7.72 -12.53
C GLY A 99 11.81 6.94 -11.78
N GLY A 100 11.46 6.30 -10.65
CA GLY A 100 12.35 5.41 -9.92
C GLY A 100 12.33 4.02 -10.54
N VAL A 101 13.49 3.52 -10.96
CA VAL A 101 13.64 2.11 -11.37
C VAL A 101 13.35 1.24 -10.14
N ALA A 102 12.19 0.57 -10.11
CA ALA A 102 11.95 -0.51 -9.16
C ALA A 102 11.75 -1.82 -9.94
N ASN A 103 12.48 -2.85 -9.51
CA ASN A 103 12.50 -4.15 -10.16
C ASN A 103 11.64 -5.10 -9.32
N SER A 104 10.42 -5.36 -9.78
CA SER A 104 9.49 -6.29 -9.13
C SER A 104 9.67 -7.69 -9.71
N ILE A 105 10.37 -8.57 -8.97
CA ILE A 105 10.39 -10.00 -9.28
C ILE A 105 9.18 -10.65 -8.59
N SER A 106 8.27 -11.21 -9.38
CA SER A 106 7.25 -12.16 -8.93
C SER A 106 7.53 -13.51 -9.58
N GLY A 107 7.88 -14.50 -8.77
CA GLY A 107 8.11 -15.89 -9.18
C GLY A 107 8.38 -16.75 -7.96
N ASP A 108 7.82 -17.97 -7.95
CA ASP A 108 7.96 -18.94 -6.86
C ASP A 108 9.43 -19.43 -6.82
N VAL A 109 10.18 -19.05 -5.76
CA VAL A 109 11.61 -19.40 -5.62
C VAL A 109 11.77 -20.39 -4.46
N HIS A 110 12.01 -21.65 -4.81
CA HIS A 110 12.54 -22.65 -3.88
C HIS A 110 14.08 -22.51 -3.79
N GLY A 111 14.58 -21.90 -2.71
CA GLY A 111 16.02 -21.78 -2.40
C GLY A 111 16.34 -20.67 -1.39
N PRO A 112 17.49 -20.71 -0.67
CA PRO A 112 17.76 -19.83 0.46
C PRO A 112 17.78 -18.36 0.03
N VAL A 113 16.85 -17.59 0.61
CA VAL A 113 16.56 -16.21 0.23
C VAL A 113 17.57 -15.27 0.89
N VAL A 114 18.38 -14.59 0.08
CA VAL A 114 19.12 -13.39 0.49
C VAL A 114 18.43 -12.21 -0.20
N GLN A 115 17.74 -11.39 0.58
CA GLN A 115 17.17 -10.13 0.08
C GLN A 115 18.28 -9.08 -0.01
N ALA A 116 18.66 -8.69 -1.23
CA ALA A 116 19.54 -7.56 -1.50
C ALA A 116 18.72 -6.40 -2.06
N ARG A 117 18.79 -5.25 -1.38
CA ARG A 117 17.96 -4.04 -1.58
C ARG A 117 18.42 -3.17 -2.76
N ASP A 118 19.49 -3.51 -3.48
CA ASP A 118 19.99 -2.75 -4.62
C ASP A 118 20.72 -3.66 -5.63
N VAL A 119 20.30 -3.65 -6.90
CA VAL A 119 21.07 -4.21 -8.01
C VAL A 119 21.22 -3.13 -9.08
N HIS A 120 22.37 -2.46 -9.08
CA HIS A 120 22.80 -1.58 -10.16
C HIS A 120 23.81 -2.31 -11.05
N GLY A 121 23.39 -2.72 -12.24
CA GLY A 121 24.25 -3.31 -13.26
C GLY A 121 23.50 -4.24 -14.22
N GLY A 122 23.73 -4.10 -15.52
CA GLY A 122 23.09 -4.93 -16.55
C GLY A 122 23.41 -6.41 -16.36
N ILE A 123 22.39 -7.22 -16.09
CA ILE A 123 22.53 -8.67 -15.96
C ILE A 123 22.59 -9.26 -17.38
N ASN A 124 23.78 -9.67 -17.81
CA ASN A 124 23.96 -10.48 -19.01
C ASN A 124 24.01 -11.95 -18.58
N LEU A 125 22.89 -12.68 -18.70
CA LEU A 125 22.87 -14.13 -18.50
C LEU A 125 23.34 -14.83 -19.77
N GLY A 126 24.61 -14.60 -20.10
CA GLY A 126 25.30 -15.25 -21.20
C GLY A 126 26.49 -16.03 -20.68
N GLY A 127 26.27 -17.31 -20.38
CA GLY A 127 27.34 -18.30 -20.42
C GLY A 127 27.52 -19.12 -19.14
N ARG A 128 27.34 -20.43 -19.28
CA ARG A 128 28.40 -21.34 -18.85
C ARG A 128 28.74 -22.31 -19.99
N PRO A 129 30.02 -22.39 -20.39
CA PRO A 129 30.50 -23.37 -21.35
C PRO A 129 30.76 -24.75 -20.71
N SER A 130 30.35 -25.78 -21.46
CA SER A 130 31.02 -27.05 -21.79
C SER A 130 31.46 -28.03 -20.69
N ARG A 131 31.14 -29.34 -20.88
CA ARG A 131 32.08 -30.35 -21.43
C ARG A 131 31.45 -31.74 -21.62
N HIS A 132 31.73 -32.33 -22.78
CA HIS A 132 31.95 -33.78 -22.93
C HIS A 132 33.31 -34.16 -22.33
#